data_AF-A0A939FZF2-F1
#
_entry.id   AF-A0A939FZF2-F1
#
_cell.length_a   1.000
_cell.length_b   1.000
_cell.length_c   1.000
_cell.angle_alpha   90.00
_cell.angle_beta   90.00
_cell.angle_gamma   90.00
#
_symmetry.space_group_name_H-M   'P 1'
#
loop_
_entity.id
_entity.type
_entity.pdbx_description
1 polymer ?
#
loop_
_entity_poly.entity_id
_entity_poly.type
_entity_poly.pdbx_seq_one_letter_code
_entity_poly.pdbx_strand_id
1 'polypeptide(L)'
;MKGPIGTGTALNFRRALEATAEPRLLVLDSPGGLVAIGLLIADDVYEHKLSTFVPTGAGCYSACAFIFFAGNERQVDGELGVHQIFSDSNDLVSAQISISDILDLLGRFKTPTGVLTTMFKTPPDEMHIFTPDEIARYGINRHPGNSPTSASSAPSTPLAPSAEPAPADRVAAAETSAVKPSVAAEAPRSALQSYISRPTRLALFIGLDFFGADIAASRASDAAACAGQCLAMAGSCRAFTYNTDQRITRGPNCFLKSKRGISDGNMVAISGELLTAADPDPAPFNTGVIDPVAGVLEDIDLPGGDLARAPDRQAQSRGQCRLDCVTQDRCVAFTFVKPKHECWLKGTVGTPRLRSGMVSGVKTITTFNVAKIIPLQ
;
A
#
# COMPACT_ATOMS: atom_id res chain seq x y z
N MET A 1 11.06 -8.30 -19.77
CA MET A 1 11.74 -7.85 -20.99
C MET A 1 12.57 -6.63 -20.65
N LYS A 2 13.89 -6.73 -20.83
CA LYS A 2 14.84 -5.65 -20.54
C LYS A 2 15.68 -5.31 -21.76
N GLY A 3 15.93 -4.02 -22.01
CA GLY A 3 16.78 -3.54 -23.11
C GLY A 3 16.01 -3.15 -24.38
N PRO A 4 16.72 -2.79 -25.47
CA PRO A 4 16.11 -2.23 -26.68
C PRO A 4 15.28 -3.26 -27.47
N ILE A 5 14.26 -2.76 -28.16
CA ILE A 5 13.38 -3.54 -29.04
C ILE A 5 13.97 -3.52 -30.46
N GLY A 6 14.76 -4.55 -30.78
CA GLY A 6 15.39 -4.75 -32.09
C GLY A 6 14.74 -5.88 -32.90
N THR A 7 15.27 -6.14 -34.10
CA THR A 7 14.71 -7.11 -35.06
C THR A 7 14.51 -8.52 -34.50
N GLY A 8 15.38 -8.97 -33.58
CA GLY A 8 15.29 -10.29 -32.96
C GLY A 8 14.36 -10.37 -31.74
N THR A 9 13.87 -9.24 -31.21
CA THR A 9 13.19 -9.20 -29.92
C THR A 9 11.87 -9.98 -29.95
N ALA A 10 11.08 -9.89 -31.02
CA ALA A 10 9.82 -10.64 -31.14
C ALA A 10 10.01 -12.16 -31.15
N LEU A 11 11.05 -12.67 -31.83
CA LEU A 11 11.36 -14.10 -31.82
C LEU A 11 11.82 -14.57 -30.43
N ASN A 12 12.67 -13.78 -29.78
CA ASN A 12 13.14 -14.08 -28.42
C ASN A 12 11.98 -14.07 -27.41
N PHE A 13 11.04 -13.13 -27.56
CA PHE A 13 9.84 -13.06 -26.73
C PHE A 13 8.97 -14.32 -26.88
N ARG A 14 8.63 -14.73 -28.11
CA ARG A 14 7.84 -15.94 -28.35
C ARG A 14 8.50 -17.21 -27.82
N ARG A 15 9.82 -17.35 -27.99
CA ARG A 15 10.59 -18.45 -27.37
C ARG A 15 10.48 -18.46 -25.85
N ALA A 16 10.51 -17.28 -25.22
CA ALA A 16 10.34 -17.16 -23.77
C ALA A 16 8.92 -17.51 -23.31
N LEU A 17 7.89 -17.17 -24.11
CA LEU A 17 6.51 -17.58 -23.85
C LEU A 17 6.36 -19.09 -23.91
N GLU A 18 6.89 -19.74 -24.95
CA GLU A 18 6.84 -21.20 -25.12
C GLU A 18 7.60 -21.95 -24.02
N ALA A 19 8.72 -21.39 -23.55
CA ALA A 19 9.52 -21.98 -22.48
C ALA A 19 8.91 -21.81 -21.08
N THR A 20 7.87 -20.97 -20.93
CA THR A 20 7.25 -20.68 -19.64
C THR A 20 5.90 -21.39 -19.54
N ALA A 21 5.74 -22.26 -18.54
CA ALA A 21 4.43 -22.87 -18.28
C ALA A 21 3.46 -21.79 -17.74
N GLU A 22 2.39 -21.53 -18.49
CA GLU A 22 1.37 -20.50 -18.19
C GLU A 22 1.96 -19.10 -17.90
N PRO A 23 2.48 -18.39 -18.91
CA PRO A 23 2.93 -17.02 -18.71
C PRO A 23 1.72 -16.15 -18.36
N ARG A 24 1.83 -15.35 -17.28
CA ARG A 24 0.75 -14.47 -16.82
C ARG A 24 1.16 -13.01 -16.63
N LEU A 25 2.46 -12.73 -16.54
CA LEU A 25 3.00 -11.40 -16.24
C LEU A 25 4.26 -11.12 -17.07
N LEU A 26 4.29 -9.96 -17.71
CA LEU A 26 5.44 -9.40 -18.41
C LEU A 26 5.93 -8.14 -17.68
N VAL A 27 7.10 -8.25 -17.05
CA VAL A 27 7.80 -7.09 -16.44
C VAL A 27 8.58 -6.35 -17.52
N LEU A 28 8.50 -5.02 -17.58
CA LEU A 28 9.04 -4.19 -18.66
C LEU A 28 10.09 -3.20 -18.13
N ASP A 29 11.23 -3.13 -18.81
CA ASP A 29 12.33 -2.21 -18.57
C ASP A 29 13.07 -1.94 -19.90
N SER A 30 12.51 -1.08 -20.75
CA SER A 30 12.98 -0.92 -22.12
C SER A 30 12.92 0.54 -22.59
N PRO A 31 14.00 1.06 -23.23
CA PRO A 31 14.01 2.36 -23.88
C PRO A 31 13.14 2.43 -25.15
N GLY A 32 12.54 1.30 -25.57
CA GLY A 32 11.82 1.21 -26.84
C GLY A 32 12.72 0.74 -27.98
N GLY A 33 12.38 1.12 -29.20
CA GLY A 33 13.08 0.68 -30.41
C GLY A 33 12.15 0.63 -31.63
N LEU A 34 12.27 -0.42 -32.43
CA LEU A 34 11.51 -0.57 -33.68
C LEU A 34 10.01 -0.71 -33.40
N VAL A 35 9.22 0.25 -33.89
CA VAL A 35 7.77 0.32 -33.73
C VAL A 35 7.09 -0.98 -34.20
N ALA A 36 7.40 -1.44 -35.41
CA ALA A 36 6.81 -2.66 -35.97
C ALA A 36 7.04 -3.89 -35.08
N ILE A 37 8.25 -4.03 -34.50
CA ILE A 37 8.55 -5.14 -33.59
C ILE A 37 7.82 -4.97 -32.26
N GLY A 38 7.74 -3.74 -31.74
CA GLY A 38 6.97 -3.42 -30.53
C GLY A 38 5.50 -3.80 -30.68
N LEU A 39 4.88 -3.48 -31.82
CA LEU A 39 3.48 -3.82 -32.12
C LEU A 39 3.25 -5.33 -32.25
N LEU A 40 4.18 -6.08 -32.88
CA LEU A 40 4.10 -7.54 -32.94
C LEU A 40 4.13 -8.17 -31.54
N ILE A 41 5.03 -7.70 -30.67
CA ILE A 41 5.10 -8.17 -29.28
C ILE A 41 3.84 -7.77 -28.51
N ALA A 42 3.31 -6.56 -28.74
CA ALA A 42 2.09 -6.09 -28.12
C ALA A 42 0.88 -6.97 -28.50
N ASP A 43 0.78 -7.39 -29.76
CA ASP A 43 -0.26 -8.32 -30.21
C ASP A 43 -0.12 -9.69 -29.53
N ASP A 44 1.10 -10.26 -29.46
CA ASP A 44 1.36 -11.50 -28.71
C ASP A 44 0.97 -11.38 -27.23
N VAL A 45 1.29 -10.25 -26.57
CA VAL A 45 0.91 -9.96 -25.17
C VAL A 45 -0.61 -9.96 -25.00
N TYR A 46 -1.32 -9.33 -25.93
CA TYR A 46 -2.78 -9.23 -25.91
C TYR A 46 -3.45 -10.60 -26.13
N GLU A 47 -3.02 -11.36 -27.14
CA GLU A 47 -3.55 -12.68 -27.47
C GLU A 47 -3.38 -13.68 -26.31
N HIS A 48 -2.23 -13.62 -25.63
CA HIS A 48 -1.95 -14.46 -24.47
C HIS A 48 -2.52 -13.90 -23.15
N LYS A 49 -3.23 -12.77 -23.19
CA LYS A 49 -3.86 -12.10 -22.04
C LYS A 49 -2.90 -11.84 -20.88
N LEU A 50 -1.64 -11.52 -21.20
CA LEU A 50 -0.63 -11.27 -20.18
C LEU A 50 -0.94 -9.97 -19.45
N SER A 51 -0.54 -9.91 -18.18
CA SER A 51 -0.46 -8.65 -17.45
C SER A 51 0.86 -7.96 -17.74
N THR A 52 0.92 -6.63 -17.70
CA THR A 52 2.15 -5.86 -17.92
C THR A 52 2.49 -5.04 -16.68
N PHE A 53 3.78 -4.95 -16.34
CA PHE A 53 4.24 -4.22 -15.16
C PHE A 53 5.53 -3.47 -15.42
N VAL A 54 5.57 -2.19 -15.02
CA VAL A 54 6.80 -1.39 -14.99
C VAL A 54 7.16 -1.10 -13.53
N PRO A 55 8.17 -1.77 -12.95
CA PRO A 55 8.54 -1.59 -11.55
C PRO A 55 9.20 -0.23 -11.29
N THR A 56 9.21 0.20 -10.02
CA THR A 56 9.98 1.37 -9.57
C THR A 56 11.45 1.27 -9.98
N GLY A 57 12.00 2.36 -10.53
CA GLY A 57 13.38 2.43 -11.02
C GLY A 57 13.61 1.82 -12.41
N ALA A 58 12.59 1.22 -13.03
CA ALA A 58 12.58 0.85 -14.44
C ALA A 58 11.77 1.84 -15.27
N GLY A 59 11.95 1.78 -16.58
CA GLY A 59 11.19 2.61 -17.51
C GLY A 59 10.76 1.86 -18.75
N CYS A 60 9.62 2.25 -19.31
CA CYS A 60 9.08 1.70 -20.54
C CYS A 60 8.71 2.85 -21.47
N TYR A 61 9.52 3.05 -22.50
CA TYR A 61 9.45 4.24 -23.35
C TYR A 61 9.20 3.87 -24.80
N SER A 62 8.63 4.81 -25.57
CA SER A 62 8.46 4.67 -27.02
C SER A 62 7.74 3.37 -27.38
N ALA A 63 8.31 2.53 -28.26
CA ALA A 63 7.74 1.26 -28.67
C ALA A 63 7.42 0.27 -27.52
N CYS A 64 8.09 0.40 -26.36
CA CYS A 64 7.74 -0.39 -25.17
C CYS A 64 6.33 -0.05 -24.66
N ALA A 65 5.90 1.21 -24.77
CA ALA A 65 4.60 1.64 -24.27
C ALA A 65 3.45 0.89 -24.97
N PHE A 66 3.59 0.56 -26.26
CA PHE A 66 2.61 -0.27 -26.97
C PHE A 66 2.45 -1.65 -26.31
N ILE A 67 3.57 -2.27 -25.95
CA ILE A 67 3.61 -3.57 -25.26
C ILE A 67 2.96 -3.43 -23.88
N PHE A 68 3.25 -2.37 -23.14
CA PHE A 68 2.60 -2.10 -21.85
C PHE A 68 1.07 -2.00 -21.99
N PHE A 69 0.58 -1.22 -22.96
CA PHE A 69 -0.86 -1.00 -23.11
C PHE A 69 -1.63 -2.25 -23.55
N ALA A 70 -0.98 -3.20 -24.23
CA ALA A 70 -1.57 -4.49 -24.59
C ALA A 70 -1.94 -5.37 -23.40
N GLY A 71 -1.37 -5.12 -22.22
CA GLY A 71 -1.64 -5.90 -21.01
C GLY A 71 -3.14 -5.91 -20.65
N ASN A 72 -3.67 -7.11 -20.37
CA ASN A 72 -5.05 -7.27 -19.93
C ASN A 72 -5.27 -6.62 -18.56
N GLU A 73 -4.29 -6.77 -17.67
CA GLU A 73 -4.08 -5.93 -16.50
C GLU A 73 -2.75 -5.22 -16.67
N ARG A 74 -2.64 -4.00 -16.16
CA ARG A 74 -1.41 -3.21 -16.31
C ARG A 74 -1.20 -2.29 -15.13
N GLN A 75 0.06 -2.19 -14.68
CA GLN A 75 0.48 -1.33 -13.57
C GLN A 75 1.82 -0.68 -13.90
N VAL A 76 1.94 0.62 -13.69
CA VAL A 76 3.22 1.34 -13.74
C VAL A 76 3.53 1.96 -12.37
N ASP A 77 4.66 1.55 -11.79
CA ASP A 77 5.28 2.14 -10.59
C ASP A 77 6.60 2.86 -10.93
N GLY A 78 7.19 2.56 -12.09
CA GLY A 78 8.33 3.26 -12.66
C GLY A 78 7.91 4.35 -13.65
N GLU A 79 8.64 4.50 -14.75
CA GLU A 79 8.33 5.50 -15.78
C GLU A 79 7.66 4.87 -17.00
N LEU A 80 6.61 5.52 -17.50
CA LEU A 80 5.98 5.19 -18.77
C LEU A 80 6.04 6.43 -19.67
N GLY A 81 6.72 6.30 -20.80
CA GLY A 81 6.97 7.40 -21.72
C GLY A 81 6.41 7.16 -23.12
N VAL A 82 5.80 8.18 -23.69
CA VAL A 82 5.26 8.15 -25.06
C VAL A 82 5.71 9.36 -25.86
N HIS A 83 5.83 9.16 -27.17
CA HIS A 83 6.03 10.21 -28.16
C HIS A 83 5.46 9.75 -29.50
N GLN A 84 5.32 10.67 -30.46
CA GLN A 84 4.82 10.33 -31.78
C GLN A 84 5.88 9.52 -32.57
N ILE A 85 5.44 8.70 -33.51
CA ILE A 85 6.39 7.97 -34.36
C ILE A 85 7.18 8.93 -35.26
N PHE A 86 8.44 8.58 -35.49
CA PHE A 86 9.31 9.27 -36.43
C PHE A 86 9.51 8.40 -37.67
N SER A 87 9.48 9.01 -38.86
CA SER A 87 9.87 8.37 -40.11
C SER A 87 10.86 9.27 -40.84
N ASP A 88 12.05 8.74 -41.14
CA ASP A 88 13.07 9.43 -41.96
C ASP A 88 12.68 9.53 -43.45
N SER A 89 11.69 8.74 -43.89
CA SER A 89 11.20 8.80 -45.26
C SER A 89 10.19 9.94 -45.42
N ASN A 90 10.36 10.76 -46.46
CA ASN A 90 9.34 11.73 -46.92
C ASN A 90 8.09 11.04 -47.51
N ASP A 91 7.89 9.74 -47.25
CA ASP A 91 6.74 8.96 -47.70
C ASP A 91 5.60 9.09 -46.70
N LEU A 92 4.76 10.09 -46.95
CA LEU A 92 3.57 10.39 -46.17
C LEU A 92 2.57 9.21 -46.14
N VAL A 93 2.56 8.35 -47.17
CA VAL A 93 1.64 7.20 -47.23
C VAL A 93 2.07 6.13 -46.24
N SER A 94 3.37 5.79 -46.21
CA SER A 94 3.90 4.83 -45.24
C SER A 94 3.75 5.30 -43.78
N ALA A 95 3.93 6.59 -43.52
CA ALA A 95 3.68 7.18 -42.21
C ALA A 95 2.20 7.07 -41.81
N GLN A 96 1.28 7.34 -42.73
CA GLN A 96 -0.16 7.24 -42.47
C GLN A 96 -0.60 5.79 -42.18
N ILE A 97 -0.05 4.82 -42.90
CA ILE A 97 -0.32 3.38 -42.65
C ILE A 97 0.16 3.01 -41.23
N SER A 98 1.38 3.40 -40.86
CA SER A 98 1.95 3.11 -39.55
C SER A 98 1.11 3.73 -38.41
N ILE A 99 0.62 4.96 -38.58
CA ILE A 99 -0.28 5.60 -37.60
C ILE A 99 -1.61 4.85 -37.51
N SER A 100 -2.16 4.41 -38.64
CA SER A 100 -3.42 3.65 -38.68
C SER A 100 -3.30 2.32 -37.91
N ASP A 101 -2.21 1.58 -38.11
CA ASP A 101 -1.94 0.32 -37.38
C ASP A 101 -1.81 0.54 -35.87
N ILE A 102 -1.14 1.63 -35.45
CA ILE A 102 -1.01 1.98 -34.04
C ILE A 102 -2.36 2.32 -33.43
N LEU A 103 -3.18 3.12 -34.12
CA LEU A 103 -4.51 3.50 -33.65
C LEU A 103 -5.43 2.28 -33.51
N ASP A 104 -5.38 1.36 -34.49
CA ASP A 104 -6.16 0.13 -34.45
C ASP A 104 -5.79 -0.74 -33.25
N LEU A 105 -4.49 -1.02 -33.07
CA LEU A 105 -4.01 -1.84 -31.95
C LEU A 105 -4.27 -1.17 -30.59
N LEU A 106 -3.95 0.12 -30.44
CA LEU A 106 -4.19 0.80 -29.17
C LEU A 106 -5.69 0.92 -28.86
N GLY A 107 -6.54 1.04 -29.88
CA GLY A 107 -7.99 0.94 -29.77
C GLY A 107 -8.44 -0.44 -29.28
N ARG A 108 -7.90 -1.52 -29.87
CA ARG A 108 -8.13 -2.91 -29.45
C ARG A 108 -7.72 -3.16 -28.00
N PHE A 109 -6.64 -2.53 -27.54
CA PHE A 109 -6.17 -2.58 -26.16
C PHE A 109 -6.98 -1.69 -25.20
N LYS A 110 -7.96 -0.94 -25.72
CA LYS A 110 -8.78 0.05 -25.00
C LYS A 110 -7.90 1.08 -24.30
N THR A 111 -6.90 1.58 -25.02
CA THR A 111 -6.00 2.63 -24.53
C THR A 111 -6.79 3.95 -24.41
N PRO A 112 -6.71 4.67 -23.28
CA PRO A 112 -7.48 5.90 -23.09
C PRO A 112 -7.16 6.95 -24.16
N THR A 113 -8.17 7.64 -24.69
CA THR A 113 -7.97 8.68 -25.72
C THR A 113 -7.03 9.80 -25.26
N GLY A 114 -6.99 10.09 -23.96
CA GLY A 114 -6.03 11.03 -23.37
C GLY A 114 -4.58 10.62 -23.63
N VAL A 115 -4.26 9.34 -23.49
CA VAL A 115 -2.93 8.78 -23.77
C VAL A 115 -2.60 8.91 -25.26
N LEU A 116 -3.54 8.57 -26.15
CA LEU A 116 -3.36 8.71 -27.61
C LEU A 116 -3.05 10.16 -27.97
N THR A 117 -3.84 11.09 -27.43
CA THR A 117 -3.67 12.53 -27.69
C THR A 117 -2.31 13.03 -27.21
N THR A 118 -1.88 12.62 -26.01
CA THR A 118 -0.56 12.97 -25.49
C THR A 118 0.54 12.40 -26.38
N MET A 119 0.51 11.09 -26.67
CA MET A 119 1.49 10.42 -27.52
C MET A 119 1.68 11.12 -28.86
N PHE A 120 0.59 11.39 -29.60
CA PHE A 120 0.68 11.99 -30.94
C PHE A 120 0.98 13.50 -30.93
N LYS A 121 0.83 14.19 -29.80
CA LYS A 121 1.23 15.60 -29.65
C LYS A 121 2.69 15.78 -29.26
N THR A 122 3.28 14.81 -28.60
CA THR A 122 4.68 14.86 -28.15
C THR A 122 5.61 14.71 -29.36
N PRO A 123 6.52 15.68 -29.62
CA PRO A 123 7.53 15.60 -30.68
C PRO A 123 8.38 14.33 -30.63
N PRO A 124 8.91 13.82 -31.76
CA PRO A 124 9.68 12.58 -31.76
C PRO A 124 11.05 12.68 -31.06
N ASP A 125 11.58 13.89 -30.91
CA ASP A 125 12.80 14.22 -30.18
C ASP A 125 12.55 14.51 -28.69
N GLU A 126 11.29 14.50 -28.27
CA GLU A 126 10.86 14.64 -26.88
C GLU A 126 10.26 13.33 -26.35
N MET A 127 10.07 13.26 -25.03
CA MET A 127 9.40 12.13 -24.39
C MET A 127 8.47 12.66 -23.31
N HIS A 128 7.17 12.36 -23.43
CA HIS A 128 6.21 12.66 -22.36
C HIS A 128 6.22 11.51 -21.37
N ILE A 129 6.76 11.74 -20.18
CA ILE A 129 6.68 10.81 -19.06
C ILE A 129 5.42 11.11 -18.27
N PHE A 130 4.51 10.13 -18.17
CA PHE A 130 3.27 10.31 -17.44
C PHE A 130 3.52 10.51 -15.94
N THR A 131 2.94 11.56 -15.39
CA THR A 131 2.95 11.82 -13.95
C THR A 131 1.99 10.87 -13.20
N PRO A 132 2.16 10.67 -11.88
CA PRO A 132 1.20 9.89 -11.08
C PRO A 132 -0.26 10.38 -11.23
N ASP A 133 -0.46 11.70 -11.32
CA ASP A 133 -1.77 12.30 -11.54
C ASP A 133 -2.36 11.98 -12.91
N GLU A 134 -1.53 11.95 -13.97
CA GLU A 134 -1.98 11.56 -15.31
C GLU A 134 -2.26 10.06 -15.41
N ILE A 135 -1.44 9.22 -14.79
CA ILE A 135 -1.67 7.78 -14.68
C ILE A 135 -3.04 7.50 -14.06
N ALA A 136 -3.37 8.19 -12.97
CA ALA A 136 -4.67 8.10 -12.32
C ALA A 136 -5.80 8.69 -13.19
N ARG A 137 -5.62 9.91 -13.72
CA ARG A 137 -6.65 10.63 -14.50
C ARG A 137 -7.03 9.91 -15.78
N TYR A 138 -6.06 9.35 -16.50
CA TYR A 138 -6.31 8.61 -17.73
C TYR A 138 -6.75 7.16 -17.47
N GLY A 139 -6.60 6.64 -16.24
CA GLY A 139 -6.83 5.22 -15.97
C GLY A 139 -5.84 4.34 -16.72
N ILE A 140 -4.55 4.74 -16.70
CA ILE A 140 -3.47 3.97 -17.31
C ILE A 140 -3.38 2.60 -16.63
N ASN A 141 -3.36 2.57 -15.29
CA ASN A 141 -3.39 1.32 -14.53
C ASN A 141 -4.77 0.67 -14.66
N ARG A 142 -4.78 -0.64 -14.96
CA ARG A 142 -6.01 -1.44 -15.16
C ARG A 142 -5.92 -2.70 -14.32
N HIS A 143 -6.91 -2.90 -13.46
CA HIS A 143 -7.08 -4.10 -12.63
C HIS A 143 -8.44 -4.76 -12.91
N PRO A 144 -8.64 -6.05 -12.56
CA PRO A 144 -9.92 -6.73 -12.71
C PRO A 144 -11.00 -5.98 -11.92
N GLY A 145 -12.11 -5.65 -12.57
CA GLY A 145 -13.23 -4.91 -11.97
C GLY A 145 -13.24 -3.41 -12.24
N ASN A 146 -12.12 -2.82 -12.67
CA ASN A 146 -12.05 -1.42 -13.13
C ASN A 146 -12.01 -1.38 -14.67
N SER A 147 -13.09 -1.81 -15.32
CA SER A 147 -13.34 -1.30 -16.68
C SER A 147 -13.87 0.13 -16.54
N PRO A 148 -13.35 1.12 -17.29
CA PRO A 148 -13.87 2.47 -17.22
C PRO A 148 -15.34 2.44 -17.65
N THR A 149 -16.24 2.64 -16.70
CA THR A 149 -17.59 3.06 -16.99
C THR A 149 -17.47 4.37 -17.76
N SER A 150 -18.04 4.37 -18.97
CA SER A 150 -18.15 5.54 -19.82
C SER A 150 -18.50 6.77 -18.99
N ALA A 151 -17.72 7.83 -19.16
CA ALA A 151 -17.94 9.13 -18.56
C ALA A 151 -19.42 9.52 -18.70
N SER A 152 -20.14 9.59 -17.58
CA SER A 152 -21.48 10.18 -17.56
C SER A 152 -21.31 11.70 -17.41
N SER A 153 -21.72 12.37 -18.47
CA SER A 153 -21.80 13.80 -18.68
C SER A 153 -22.53 14.57 -17.57
N ALA A 154 -22.15 15.84 -17.46
CA ALA A 154 -22.70 16.90 -16.62
C ALA A 154 -24.24 16.95 -16.51
N PRO A 155 -24.79 17.54 -15.43
CA PRO A 155 -26.23 17.55 -15.19
C PRO A 155 -26.92 18.61 -16.05
N SER A 156 -27.75 18.15 -16.99
CA SER A 156 -28.74 19.00 -17.65
C SER A 156 -30.04 18.97 -16.83
N THR A 157 -30.35 20.08 -16.18
CA THR A 157 -31.66 20.35 -15.57
C THR A 157 -32.70 20.57 -16.67
N PRO A 158 -33.91 20.01 -16.54
CA PRO A 158 -35.10 20.74 -16.98
C PRO A 158 -36.10 20.94 -15.83
N LEU A 159 -36.59 22.18 -15.75
CA LEU A 159 -37.74 22.61 -14.94
C LEU A 159 -38.99 21.77 -15.25
N ALA A 160 -39.73 21.39 -14.21
CA ALA A 160 -41.16 21.09 -14.30
C ALA A 160 -41.89 21.72 -13.08
N PRO A 161 -43.10 22.31 -13.26
CA PRO A 161 -43.80 23.03 -12.21
C PRO A 161 -44.78 22.16 -11.39
N SER A 162 -45.12 22.70 -10.22
CA SER A 162 -45.88 22.18 -9.08
C SER A 162 -47.25 21.53 -9.36
N ALA A 163 -47.58 20.50 -8.57
CA ALA A 163 -48.90 20.30 -7.96
C ALA A 163 -48.85 19.27 -6.80
N GLU A 164 -49.46 19.62 -5.66
CA GLU A 164 -49.82 18.80 -4.50
C GLU A 164 -51.17 19.38 -3.95
N PRO A 165 -51.96 18.75 -3.03
CA PRO A 165 -51.75 17.46 -2.35
C PRO A 165 -53.01 16.59 -2.04
N ALA A 166 -52.74 15.43 -1.40
CA ALA A 166 -53.48 14.75 -0.32
C ALA A 166 -54.55 13.66 -0.68
N PRO A 167 -54.98 12.81 0.29
CA PRO A 167 -54.20 11.70 0.87
C PRO A 167 -55.04 10.40 1.02
N ALA A 168 -54.41 9.27 1.39
CA ALA A 168 -54.95 8.31 2.38
C ALA A 168 -54.03 7.11 2.62
N ASP A 169 -53.74 6.94 3.91
CA ASP A 169 -53.20 5.80 4.62
C ASP A 169 -53.49 4.42 4.03
N ARG A 170 -52.44 3.59 3.88
CA ARG A 170 -52.49 2.17 4.25
C ARG A 170 -51.10 1.67 4.66
N VAL A 171 -51.00 1.36 5.94
CA VAL A 171 -49.90 0.63 6.59
C VAL A 171 -49.88 -0.80 6.03
N ALA A 172 -48.78 -1.21 5.41
CA ALA A 172 -48.49 -2.60 5.09
C ALA A 172 -47.08 -2.95 5.58
N ALA A 173 -47.02 -4.04 6.35
CA ALA A 173 -45.87 -4.52 7.08
C ALA A 173 -44.68 -4.81 6.17
N ALA A 174 -43.52 -4.27 6.54
CA ALA A 174 -42.23 -4.62 5.95
C ALA A 174 -41.74 -5.92 6.60
N GLU A 175 -41.80 -7.02 5.85
CA GLU A 175 -41.01 -8.22 6.15
C GLU A 175 -39.55 -7.93 5.80
N THR A 176 -38.72 -7.73 6.82
CA THR A 176 -37.27 -7.66 6.68
C THR A 176 -36.72 -9.04 6.34
N SER A 177 -36.58 -9.33 5.04
CA SER A 177 -35.77 -10.44 4.58
C SER A 177 -34.30 -10.12 4.88
N ALA A 178 -33.76 -10.78 5.89
CA ALA A 178 -32.37 -10.76 6.24
C ALA A 178 -31.53 -11.30 5.08
N VAL A 179 -30.99 -10.40 4.26
CA VAL A 179 -29.92 -10.72 3.32
C VAL A 179 -28.71 -11.11 4.17
N LYS A 180 -28.51 -12.41 4.34
CA LYS A 180 -27.25 -12.96 4.84
C LYS A 180 -26.14 -12.43 3.93
N PRO A 181 -25.07 -11.83 4.46
CA PRO A 181 -23.87 -11.57 3.66
C PRO A 181 -23.30 -12.94 3.28
N SER A 182 -23.62 -13.37 2.07
CA SER A 182 -22.89 -14.45 1.41
C SER A 182 -21.48 -13.92 1.27
N VAL A 183 -20.56 -14.49 2.05
CA VAL A 183 -19.12 -14.30 1.87
C VAL A 183 -18.81 -14.89 0.49
N ALA A 184 -18.90 -14.03 -0.53
CA ALA A 184 -18.38 -14.36 -1.84
C ALA A 184 -16.91 -14.69 -1.64
N ALA A 185 -16.54 -15.94 -1.91
CA ALA A 185 -15.15 -16.36 -1.94
C ALA A 185 -14.39 -15.36 -2.83
N GLU A 186 -13.38 -14.71 -2.26
CA GLU A 186 -12.51 -13.75 -2.95
C GLU A 186 -12.00 -14.44 -4.21
N ALA A 187 -12.28 -13.87 -5.39
CA ALA A 187 -11.78 -14.42 -6.65
C ALA A 187 -10.25 -14.57 -6.57
N PRO A 188 -9.66 -15.63 -7.13
CA PRO A 188 -8.22 -15.83 -7.07
C PRO A 188 -7.51 -14.58 -7.61
N ARG A 189 -6.61 -14.01 -6.80
CA ARG A 189 -5.86 -12.80 -7.15
C ARG A 189 -5.13 -13.00 -8.47
N SER A 190 -5.12 -11.95 -9.30
CA SER A 190 -4.40 -12.01 -10.57
C SER A 190 -2.90 -12.22 -10.36
N ALA A 191 -2.20 -12.66 -11.41
CA ALA A 191 -0.75 -12.83 -11.35
C ALA A 191 -0.03 -11.50 -11.08
N LEU A 192 -0.52 -10.40 -11.67
CA LEU A 192 -0.03 -9.06 -11.39
C LEU A 192 -0.22 -8.71 -9.91
N GLN A 193 -1.43 -8.88 -9.38
CA GLN A 193 -1.72 -8.55 -7.99
C GLN A 193 -0.88 -9.39 -7.01
N SER A 194 -0.67 -10.66 -7.33
CA SER A 194 0.20 -11.55 -6.54
C SER A 194 1.67 -11.12 -6.58
N TYR A 195 2.14 -10.61 -7.72
CA TYR A 195 3.51 -10.12 -7.87
C TYR A 195 3.73 -8.79 -7.13
N ILE A 196 2.84 -7.80 -7.32
CA ILE A 196 2.99 -6.47 -6.70
C ILE A 196 2.80 -6.50 -5.18
N SER A 197 2.02 -7.46 -4.65
CA SER A 197 1.82 -7.63 -3.21
C SER A 197 2.91 -8.43 -2.52
N ARG A 198 3.83 -9.03 -3.28
CA ARG A 198 4.94 -9.80 -2.72
C ARG A 198 5.94 -8.86 -2.03
N PRO A 199 6.28 -9.10 -0.75
CA PRO A 199 7.35 -8.38 -0.09
C PRO A 199 8.69 -8.62 -0.76
N THR A 200 9.42 -7.54 -1.03
CA THR A 200 10.79 -7.57 -1.60
C THR A 200 11.83 -7.03 -0.63
N ARG A 201 11.40 -6.33 0.42
CA ARG A 201 12.27 -5.78 1.47
C ARG A 201 11.62 -5.94 2.85
N LEU A 202 12.46 -5.99 3.88
CA LEU A 202 12.08 -5.97 5.28
C LEU A 202 12.78 -4.79 5.97
N ALA A 203 12.00 -3.83 6.48
CA ALA A 203 12.50 -2.77 7.35
C ALA A 203 12.42 -3.21 8.82
N LEU A 204 13.54 -3.18 9.54
CA LEU A 204 13.62 -3.55 10.95
C LEU A 204 13.70 -2.32 11.86
N PHE A 205 13.02 -2.40 12.99
CA PHE A 205 13.01 -1.39 14.05
C PHE A 205 13.40 -2.05 15.38
N ILE A 206 14.29 -1.40 16.14
CA ILE A 206 14.74 -1.87 17.45
C ILE A 206 14.19 -0.92 18.51
N GLY A 207 13.70 -1.48 19.62
CA GLY A 207 13.13 -0.69 20.71
C GLY A 207 11.73 -0.17 20.40
N LEU A 208 11.04 -0.75 19.42
CA LEU A 208 9.74 -0.30 18.95
C LEU A 208 8.81 -1.50 18.86
N ASP A 209 7.64 -1.38 19.47
CA ASP A 209 6.52 -2.30 19.35
C ASP A 209 5.47 -1.72 18.41
N PHE A 210 5.06 -2.54 17.46
CA PHE A 210 3.86 -2.33 16.68
C PHE A 210 2.66 -2.85 17.48
N PHE A 211 1.84 -1.95 18.02
CA PHE A 211 0.70 -2.34 18.84
C PHE A 211 -0.56 -2.53 17.98
N GLY A 212 -1.22 -3.67 18.17
CA GLY A 212 -2.47 -4.04 17.52
C GLY A 212 -2.30 -4.58 16.09
N ALA A 213 -3.44 -4.74 15.40
CA ALA A 213 -3.54 -5.34 14.06
C ALA A 213 -3.01 -6.79 13.95
N ASP A 214 -2.92 -7.47 15.10
CA ASP A 214 -2.47 -8.86 15.20
C ASP A 214 -3.44 -9.81 14.49
N ILE A 215 -2.89 -10.65 13.62
CA ILE A 215 -3.61 -11.68 12.89
C ILE A 215 -3.21 -13.08 13.35
N ALA A 216 -2.03 -13.22 13.95
CA ALA A 216 -1.57 -14.46 14.56
C ALA A 216 -0.53 -14.17 15.64
N ALA A 217 -0.44 -15.04 16.63
CA ALA A 217 0.58 -15.00 17.66
C ALA A 217 1.16 -16.40 17.87
N SER A 218 2.48 -16.47 17.96
CA SER A 218 3.23 -17.73 18.00
C SER A 218 4.51 -17.56 18.82
N ARG A 219 5.23 -18.66 18.99
CA ARG A 219 6.59 -18.64 19.53
C ARG A 219 7.59 -18.73 18.38
N ALA A 220 8.66 -17.94 18.47
CA ALA A 220 9.79 -17.95 17.55
C ALA A 220 11.10 -17.97 18.36
N SER A 221 12.14 -18.59 17.79
CA SER A 221 13.49 -18.62 18.40
C SER A 221 14.11 -17.24 18.46
N ASP A 222 13.87 -16.42 17.44
CA ASP A 222 14.46 -15.11 17.23
C ASP A 222 13.57 -14.27 16.29
N ALA A 223 13.96 -13.00 16.08
CA ALA A 223 13.23 -12.08 15.22
C ALA A 223 13.23 -12.52 13.73
N ALA A 224 14.26 -13.22 13.25
CA ALA A 224 14.31 -13.68 11.87
C ALA A 224 13.33 -14.84 11.64
N ALA A 225 13.22 -15.77 12.58
CA ALA A 225 12.18 -16.81 12.58
C ALA A 225 10.77 -16.19 12.62
N CYS A 226 10.56 -15.13 13.42
CA CYS A 226 9.30 -14.40 13.44
C CYS A 226 8.99 -13.72 12.08
N ALA A 227 9.98 -13.08 11.45
CA ALA A 227 9.86 -12.52 10.11
C ALA A 227 9.53 -13.59 9.06
N GLY A 228 10.18 -14.76 9.14
CA GLY A 228 9.91 -15.90 8.25
C GLY A 228 8.46 -16.41 8.35
N GLN A 229 7.90 -16.43 9.56
CA GLN A 229 6.48 -16.76 9.74
C GLN A 229 5.55 -15.72 9.10
N CYS A 230 5.87 -14.43 9.19
CA CYS A 230 5.12 -13.37 8.50
C CYS A 230 5.20 -13.53 6.97
N LEU A 231 6.40 -13.79 6.43
CA LEU A 231 6.62 -14.00 4.99
C LEU A 231 5.84 -15.18 4.43
N ALA A 232 5.69 -16.25 5.21
CA ALA A 232 4.93 -17.44 4.82
C ALA A 232 3.42 -17.17 4.62
N MET A 233 2.90 -16.03 5.11
CA MET A 233 1.48 -15.68 5.01
C MET A 233 1.08 -14.96 3.71
N ALA A 234 1.93 -15.04 2.66
CA ALA A 234 1.63 -14.60 1.29
C ALA A 234 0.99 -13.19 1.19
N GLY A 235 1.56 -12.21 1.90
CA GLY A 235 1.14 -10.81 1.87
C GLY A 235 -0.01 -10.44 2.80
N SER A 236 -0.67 -11.41 3.46
CA SER A 236 -1.66 -11.10 4.51
C SER A 236 -1.02 -10.57 5.79
N CYS A 237 0.23 -10.96 6.07
CA CYS A 237 1.08 -10.35 7.09
C CYS A 237 1.97 -9.28 6.45
N ARG A 238 1.91 -8.06 6.98
CA ARG A 238 2.70 -6.90 6.53
C ARG A 238 3.64 -6.37 7.60
N ALA A 239 3.48 -6.80 8.85
CA ALA A 239 4.36 -6.39 9.93
C ALA A 239 4.42 -7.45 11.04
N PHE A 240 5.42 -7.37 11.90
CA PHE A 240 5.50 -8.19 13.11
C PHE A 240 6.14 -7.43 14.27
N THR A 241 5.90 -7.90 15.50
CA THR A 241 6.71 -7.59 16.68
C THR A 241 7.23 -8.89 17.27
N TYR A 242 8.53 -8.95 17.52
CA TYR A 242 9.19 -9.99 18.31
C TYR A 242 9.62 -9.45 19.67
N ASN A 243 9.21 -10.13 20.74
CA ASN A 243 9.62 -9.81 22.11
C ASN A 243 10.90 -10.58 22.47
N THR A 244 11.97 -9.83 22.71
CA THR A 244 13.32 -10.33 23.03
C THR A 244 13.52 -10.66 24.51
N ASP A 245 12.53 -10.42 25.36
CA ASP A 245 12.62 -10.66 26.80
C ASP A 245 12.72 -12.17 27.12
N GLN A 246 13.94 -12.60 27.45
CA GLN A 246 14.26 -13.99 27.76
C GLN A 246 13.56 -14.50 29.03
N ARG A 247 13.01 -13.62 29.87
CA ARG A 247 12.22 -14.00 31.04
C ARG A 247 10.88 -14.64 30.64
N ILE A 248 10.41 -14.41 29.41
CA ILE A 248 9.15 -14.94 28.89
C ILE A 248 9.34 -16.38 28.37
N THR A 249 9.23 -17.33 29.28
CA THR A 249 9.42 -18.76 28.99
C THR A 249 8.15 -19.49 28.50
N ARG A 250 6.98 -18.88 28.64
CA ARG A 250 5.68 -19.42 28.18
C ARG A 250 4.90 -18.39 27.38
N GLY A 251 4.00 -18.85 26.50
CA GLY A 251 3.19 -17.97 25.64
C GLY A 251 3.91 -17.51 24.37
N PRO A 252 3.25 -16.69 23.53
CA PRO A 252 3.83 -16.16 22.30
C PRO A 252 4.86 -15.06 22.58
N ASN A 253 5.88 -14.99 21.73
CA ASN A 253 6.85 -13.89 21.67
C ASN A 253 6.96 -13.32 20.24
N CYS A 254 6.21 -13.86 19.28
CA CYS A 254 6.12 -13.39 17.92
C CYS A 254 4.67 -13.05 17.62
N PHE A 255 4.43 -11.81 17.19
CA PHE A 255 3.10 -11.26 16.96
C PHE A 255 3.03 -10.75 15.54
N LEU A 256 2.34 -11.49 14.68
CA LEU A 256 2.20 -11.25 13.23
C LEU A 256 1.00 -10.35 12.97
N LYS A 257 1.15 -9.38 12.08
CA LYS A 257 0.19 -8.29 11.90
C LYS A 257 -0.14 -8.03 10.44
N SER A 258 -1.38 -7.63 10.22
CA SER A 258 -1.88 -7.21 8.90
C SER A 258 -1.32 -5.86 8.43
N LYS A 259 -0.81 -5.04 9.36
CA LYS A 259 -0.18 -3.73 9.13
C LYS A 259 0.63 -3.30 10.36
N ARG A 260 1.40 -2.22 10.25
CA ARG A 260 2.25 -1.67 11.32
C ARG A 260 1.53 -1.33 12.64
N GLY A 261 0.23 -1.06 12.64
CA GLY A 261 -0.48 -0.66 13.87
C GLY A 261 0.04 0.66 14.47
N ILE A 262 -0.13 0.83 15.78
CA ILE A 262 0.35 2.01 16.53
C ILE A 262 1.81 1.78 16.92
N SER A 263 2.68 2.79 16.74
CA SER A 263 4.09 2.69 17.11
C SER A 263 4.29 3.11 18.58
N ASP A 264 4.72 2.16 19.41
CA ASP A 264 4.94 2.35 20.84
C ASP A 264 6.37 1.94 21.23
N GLY A 265 7.08 2.81 21.95
CA GLY A 265 8.46 2.55 22.32
C GLY A 265 8.57 1.45 23.38
N ASN A 266 9.36 0.41 23.08
CA ASN A 266 9.56 -0.74 23.95
C ASN A 266 10.93 -1.37 23.69
N MET A 267 11.85 -1.23 24.64
CA MET A 267 13.25 -1.64 24.53
C MET A 267 13.45 -3.14 24.30
N VAL A 268 12.47 -3.99 24.67
CA VAL A 268 12.54 -5.43 24.43
C VAL A 268 11.84 -5.85 23.12
N ALA A 269 11.34 -4.90 22.33
CA ALA A 269 10.69 -5.18 21.06
C ALA A 269 11.64 -5.01 19.87
N ILE A 270 11.60 -5.99 18.96
CA ILE A 270 12.11 -5.88 17.59
C ILE A 270 10.92 -6.01 16.67
N SER A 271 10.60 -4.94 15.95
CA SER A 271 9.51 -4.93 14.98
C SER A 271 10.04 -4.90 13.56
N GLY A 272 9.24 -5.43 12.63
CA GLY A 272 9.58 -5.43 11.21
C GLY A 272 8.38 -5.11 10.34
N GLU A 273 8.60 -4.39 9.26
CA GLU A 273 7.61 -4.07 8.22
C GLU A 273 8.04 -4.67 6.89
N LEU A 274 7.16 -5.46 6.28
CA LEU A 274 7.34 -6.09 4.98
C LEU A 274 6.91 -5.13 3.87
N LEU A 275 7.87 -4.72 3.05
CA LEU A 275 7.72 -3.72 2.01
C LEU A 275 7.71 -4.40 0.64
N THR A 276 6.79 -4.01 -0.22
CA THR A 276 6.79 -4.37 -1.65
C THR A 276 7.78 -3.50 -2.41
N ALA A 277 7.92 -3.71 -3.72
CA ALA A 277 8.76 -2.83 -4.55
C ALA A 277 8.25 -1.38 -4.58
N ALA A 278 6.94 -1.18 -4.51
CA ALA A 278 6.30 0.14 -4.59
C ALA A 278 6.35 0.92 -3.27
N ASP A 279 6.47 0.23 -2.12
CA ASP A 279 6.49 0.88 -0.82
C ASP A 279 7.78 1.74 -0.66
N PRO A 280 7.71 3.01 -0.27
CA PRO A 280 8.91 3.79 0.00
C PRO A 280 9.66 3.26 1.23
N ASP A 281 10.95 3.52 1.31
CA ASP A 281 11.70 3.25 2.54
C ASP A 281 11.14 4.10 3.71
N PRO A 282 10.88 3.52 4.90
CA PRO A 282 10.29 4.27 5.99
C PRO A 282 11.19 5.41 6.45
N ALA A 283 10.65 6.63 6.46
CA ALA A 283 11.36 7.80 6.98
C ALA A 283 11.45 7.77 8.52
N PRO A 284 12.48 8.41 9.10
CA PRO A 284 12.53 8.65 10.53
C PRO A 284 11.30 9.41 11.03
N PHE A 285 10.85 9.07 12.24
CA PHE A 285 9.72 9.77 12.87
C PHE A 285 9.94 9.95 14.36
N ASN A 286 9.30 10.98 14.91
CA ASN A 286 9.32 11.26 16.34
C ASN A 286 8.03 10.76 16.96
N THR A 287 8.14 10.07 18.09
CA THR A 287 6.98 9.72 18.92
C THR A 287 7.32 9.87 20.39
N GLY A 288 6.30 10.07 21.21
CA GLY A 288 6.47 10.02 22.64
C GLY A 288 6.58 8.58 23.12
N VAL A 289 7.51 8.34 24.03
CA VAL A 289 7.79 7.02 24.57
C VAL A 289 7.67 7.08 26.09
N ILE A 290 6.97 6.09 26.62
CA ILE A 290 7.12 5.69 28.01
C ILE A 290 7.38 4.20 27.97
N ASP A 291 8.64 3.79 28.10
CA ASP A 291 9.02 2.40 27.95
C ASP A 291 8.33 1.54 29.04
N PRO A 292 7.62 0.45 28.68
CA PRO A 292 6.87 -0.35 29.65
C PRO A 292 7.77 -1.12 30.64
N VAL A 293 9.06 -1.26 30.35
CA VAL A 293 10.04 -1.97 31.20
C VAL A 293 10.90 -0.98 31.98
N ALA A 294 11.45 0.04 31.34
CA ALA A 294 12.40 0.99 31.94
C ALA A 294 11.79 2.35 32.29
N GLY A 295 10.70 2.75 31.65
CA GLY A 295 10.07 4.08 31.78
C GLY A 295 8.93 4.13 32.81
N VAL A 296 8.57 2.99 33.40
CA VAL A 296 7.50 2.88 34.39
C VAL A 296 8.10 2.85 35.81
N LEU A 297 7.62 3.75 36.64
CA LEU A 297 8.06 3.97 38.01
C LEU A 297 7.02 3.39 38.98
N GLU A 298 7.39 2.34 39.70
CA GLU A 298 6.53 1.73 40.72
C GLU A 298 6.58 2.51 42.04
N ASP A 299 5.44 2.59 42.71
CA ASP A 299 5.22 3.28 44.00
C ASP A 299 5.63 4.75 44.02
N ILE A 300 5.54 5.41 42.86
CA ILE A 300 5.81 6.84 42.68
C ILE A 300 4.55 7.56 42.20
N ASP A 301 4.22 8.65 42.87
CA ASP A 301 3.17 9.62 42.51
C ASP A 301 3.80 10.88 41.90
N LEU A 302 3.18 11.41 40.85
CA LEU A 302 3.56 12.68 40.22
C LEU A 302 2.42 13.69 40.45
N PRO A 303 2.31 14.34 41.62
CA PRO A 303 1.14 15.14 41.95
C PRO A 303 0.97 16.38 41.05
N GLY A 304 -0.28 16.69 40.71
CA GLY A 304 -0.66 17.89 39.95
C GLY A 304 -0.48 17.74 38.44
N GLY A 305 -0.77 18.84 37.72
CA GLY A 305 -0.60 18.90 36.26
C GLY A 305 -1.62 18.07 35.46
N ASP A 306 -2.69 17.58 36.09
CA ASP A 306 -3.67 16.71 35.43
C ASP A 306 -4.39 17.43 34.28
N LEU A 307 -4.50 16.76 33.13
CA LEU A 307 -5.15 17.28 31.93
C LEU A 307 -6.67 17.40 32.09
N ALA A 308 -7.24 16.61 33.01
CA ALA A 308 -8.65 16.57 33.32
C ALA A 308 -8.89 16.63 34.83
N ARG A 309 -10.09 17.08 35.23
CA ARG A 309 -10.51 17.14 36.64
C ARG A 309 -10.95 15.78 37.22
N ALA A 310 -11.04 14.77 36.36
CA ALA A 310 -11.49 13.42 36.69
C ALA A 310 -10.55 12.41 36.02
N PRO A 311 -10.43 11.19 36.56
CA PRO A 311 -9.58 10.17 35.97
C PRO A 311 -10.10 9.72 34.60
N ASP A 312 -9.20 9.30 33.73
CA ASP A 312 -9.53 8.71 32.45
C ASP A 312 -10.28 7.40 32.66
N ARG A 313 -11.52 7.35 32.14
CA ARG A 313 -12.42 6.20 32.30
C ARG A 313 -12.11 5.08 31.31
N GLN A 314 -11.34 5.34 30.25
CA GLN A 314 -10.97 4.35 29.25
C GLN A 314 -9.81 3.47 29.74
N ALA A 315 -8.90 4.03 30.53
CA ALA A 315 -7.75 3.34 31.09
C ALA A 315 -8.04 2.63 32.43
N GLN A 316 -8.43 1.35 32.35
CA GLN A 316 -8.62 0.51 33.55
C GLN A 316 -7.36 -0.21 34.04
N SER A 317 -6.25 -0.07 33.31
CA SER A 317 -4.97 -0.70 33.64
C SER A 317 -3.81 0.29 33.52
N ARG A 318 -2.72 0.02 34.26
CA ARG A 318 -1.47 0.79 34.12
C ARG A 318 -0.95 0.83 32.67
N GLY A 319 -1.12 -0.26 31.93
CA GLY A 319 -0.67 -0.37 30.54
C GLY A 319 -1.49 0.50 29.60
N GLN A 320 -2.82 0.51 29.77
CA GLN A 320 -3.70 1.37 29.00
C GLN A 320 -3.46 2.84 29.35
N CYS A 321 -3.35 3.18 30.64
CA CYS A 321 -3.07 4.55 31.08
C CYS A 321 -1.76 5.10 30.50
N ARG A 322 -0.72 4.26 30.45
CA ARG A 322 0.54 4.59 29.79
C ARG A 322 0.33 4.85 28.29
N LEU A 323 -0.37 3.95 27.59
CA LEU A 323 -0.59 4.07 26.15
C LEU A 323 -1.46 5.29 25.79
N ASP A 324 -2.47 5.60 26.61
CA ASP A 324 -3.30 6.79 26.46
C ASP A 324 -2.47 8.07 26.64
N CYS A 325 -1.50 8.06 27.56
CA CYS A 325 -0.53 9.15 27.64
C CYS A 325 0.39 9.20 26.41
N VAL A 326 0.88 8.05 25.93
CA VAL A 326 1.78 7.98 24.76
C VAL A 326 1.09 8.51 23.50
N THR A 327 -0.18 8.19 23.29
CA THR A 327 -0.95 8.60 22.10
C THR A 327 -1.54 10.01 22.19
N GLN A 328 -1.64 10.58 23.39
CA GLN A 328 -2.14 11.94 23.58
C GLN A 328 -1.02 12.99 23.54
N ASP A 329 -1.08 13.92 22.58
CA ASP A 329 -0.05 14.95 22.35
C ASP A 329 0.22 15.85 23.56
N ARG A 330 -0.83 16.21 24.30
CA ARG A 330 -0.71 17.09 25.48
C ARG A 330 -0.21 16.37 26.74
N CYS A 331 -0.14 15.04 26.71
CA CYS A 331 0.30 14.26 27.87
C CYS A 331 1.82 14.17 27.89
N VAL A 332 2.43 14.54 29.01
CA VAL A 332 3.88 14.45 29.26
C VAL A 332 4.21 13.45 30.39
N ALA A 333 3.22 13.04 31.17
CA ALA A 333 3.36 12.01 32.20
C ALA A 333 2.00 11.40 32.57
N PHE A 334 2.01 10.24 33.20
CA PHE A 334 0.81 9.67 33.80
C PHE A 334 1.08 9.21 35.24
N THR A 335 0.00 9.09 36.01
CA THR A 335 -0.02 8.33 37.26
C THR A 335 -1.27 7.44 37.27
N PHE A 336 -1.08 6.14 37.48
CA PHE A 336 -2.13 5.15 37.64
C PHE A 336 -2.21 4.72 39.11
N VAL A 337 -3.42 4.84 39.68
CA VAL A 337 -3.71 4.50 41.07
C VAL A 337 -4.20 3.05 41.12
N LYS A 338 -3.31 2.11 41.45
CA LYS A 338 -3.61 0.66 41.43
C LYS A 338 -4.86 0.29 42.25
N PRO A 339 -5.02 0.75 43.50
CA PRO A 339 -6.19 0.36 44.32
C PRO A 339 -7.54 0.86 43.80
N LYS A 340 -7.56 1.93 42.99
CA LYS A 340 -8.79 2.56 42.52
C LYS A 340 -9.05 2.36 41.03
N HIS A 341 -8.09 1.78 40.30
CA HIS A 341 -8.12 1.70 38.83
C HIS A 341 -8.29 3.06 38.15
N GLU A 342 -7.71 4.11 38.73
CA GLU A 342 -7.80 5.47 38.20
C GLU A 342 -6.56 5.82 37.39
N CYS A 343 -6.76 6.31 36.16
CA CYS A 343 -5.70 6.85 35.33
C CYS A 343 -5.72 8.37 35.33
N TRP A 344 -4.58 8.99 35.61
CA TRP A 344 -4.43 10.44 35.64
C TRP A 344 -3.35 10.88 34.66
N LEU A 345 -3.76 11.35 33.48
CA LEU A 345 -2.90 11.92 32.44
C LEU A 345 -2.52 13.36 32.78
N LYS A 346 -1.25 13.72 32.59
CA LYS A 346 -0.68 14.99 33.06
C LYS A 346 -0.01 15.75 31.92
N GLY A 347 -0.22 17.07 31.91
CA GLY A 347 0.41 18.01 30.99
C GLY A 347 1.71 18.63 31.53
N THR A 348 2.01 18.45 32.81
CA THR A 348 3.29 18.82 33.42
C THR A 348 3.75 17.74 34.41
N VAL A 349 5.05 17.67 34.69
CA VAL A 349 5.62 16.71 35.65
C VAL A 349 5.75 17.39 37.01
N GLY A 350 5.00 16.90 38.00
CA GLY A 350 5.13 17.34 39.39
C GLY A 350 6.36 16.75 40.09
N THR A 351 6.67 17.24 41.30
CA THR A 351 7.78 16.69 42.11
C THR A 351 7.46 15.24 42.52
N PRO A 352 8.28 14.25 42.14
CA PRO A 352 8.02 12.84 42.47
C PRO A 352 7.90 12.60 43.97
N ARG A 353 6.91 11.80 44.38
CA ARG A 353 6.70 11.39 45.77
C ARG A 353 6.55 9.89 45.87
N LEU A 354 7.23 9.29 46.85
CA LEU A 354 7.05 7.88 47.16
C LEU A 354 5.64 7.67 47.75
N ARG A 355 4.83 6.85 47.09
CA ARG A 355 3.47 6.50 47.50
C ARG A 355 3.12 5.11 47.01
N SER A 356 2.98 4.17 47.95
CA SER A 356 2.61 2.80 47.63
C SER A 356 1.28 2.73 46.88
N GLY A 357 1.22 1.87 45.87
CA GLY A 357 0.02 1.67 45.06
C GLY A 357 -0.06 2.59 43.84
N MET A 358 0.90 3.50 43.66
CA MET A 358 0.97 4.37 42.48
C MET A 358 1.92 3.80 41.42
N VAL A 359 1.61 4.02 40.15
CA VAL A 359 2.50 3.71 39.03
C VAL A 359 2.56 4.94 38.15
N SER A 360 3.74 5.49 37.95
CA SER A 360 3.90 6.69 37.12
C SER A 360 4.84 6.45 35.96
N GLY A 361 4.81 7.35 34.99
CA GLY A 361 5.78 7.36 33.90
C GLY A 361 5.87 8.75 33.28
N VAL A 362 7.06 9.11 32.81
CA VAL A 362 7.34 10.39 32.15
C VAL A 362 7.62 10.13 30.69
N LYS A 363 6.93 10.88 29.82
CA LYS A 363 7.01 10.75 28.36
C LYS A 363 8.21 11.50 27.84
N THR A 364 9.03 10.82 27.06
CA THR A 364 10.15 11.42 26.33
C THR A 364 9.88 11.36 24.83
N ILE A 365 10.20 12.41 24.10
CA ILE A 365 10.14 12.36 22.64
C ILE A 365 11.41 11.66 22.12
N THR A 366 11.22 10.58 21.37
CA THR A 366 12.30 9.79 20.79
C THR A 366 12.13 9.73 19.29
N THR A 367 13.24 9.88 18.56
CA THR A 367 13.29 9.65 17.12
C THR A 367 13.58 8.18 16.85
N PHE A 368 12.69 7.51 16.12
CA PHE A 368 12.92 6.16 15.63
C PHE A 368 13.37 6.19 14.17
N ASN A 369 14.40 5.41 13.89
CA ASN A 369 14.94 5.20 12.55
C ASN A 369 14.80 3.72 12.19
N VAL A 370 14.77 3.43 10.90
CA VAL A 370 14.92 2.05 10.42
C VAL A 370 16.33 1.59 10.77
N ALA A 371 16.44 0.54 11.58
CA ALA A 371 17.72 -0.02 11.98
C ALA A 371 18.43 -0.69 10.79
N LYS A 372 17.66 -1.36 9.92
CA LYS A 372 18.16 -1.99 8.70
C LYS A 372 17.03 -2.24 7.70
N ILE A 373 17.33 -2.06 6.42
CA ILE A 373 16.48 -2.54 5.31
C ILE A 373 17.16 -3.75 4.69
N ILE A 374 16.47 -4.89 4.69
CA ILE A 374 16.98 -6.17 4.23
C ILE A 374 16.25 -6.55 2.93
N PRO A 375 16.95 -6.69 1.79
CA PRO A 375 16.36 -7.27 0.59
C PRO A 375 15.95 -8.73 0.81
N LEU A 376 14.76 -9.09 0.35
CA LEU A 376 14.19 -10.44 0.39
C LEU A 376 14.27 -10.99 -1.04
N GLN A 377 15.36 -11.69 -1.37
CA GLN A 377 15.53 -12.34 -2.66
C GLN A 377 14.91 -13.74 -2.66
#